data_AF-A0A1C0ACT9-F1
#
_entry.id   AF-A0A1C0ACT9-F1
#
_cell.length_a   1.000
_cell.length_b   1.000
_cell.length_c   1.000
_cell.angle_alpha   90.00
_cell.angle_beta   90.00
_cell.angle_gamma   90.00
#
_symmetry.space_group_name_H-M   'P 1'
#
loop_
_entity.id
_entity.type
_entity.pdbx_description
1 polymer ?
#
loop_
_entity_poly.entity_id
_entity_poly.type
_entity_poly.pdbx_seq_one_letter_code
_entity_poly.pdbx_strand_id
1 'polypeptide(L)'
;MKINKILQIAVTYIGAIIGAGFASGQEILQFFVIYGNNGLLGVILSSLLFSILGIFIVQISYTLKANNYKDLFYSIAGRKFGFIADLILTLFLLGSLIVMLAGSKEIFNQFFNYKINLGLILTTIIILWSNYYGVEGIMKLNLMLIPLLLVIIIVVLGGIIDNFSIIFPHNYLKLDWIASSFIYTGYNLILALTVLVPLSLEVEKEELFCGIFGGGIVLGVIAFFLYYLLYQFYDEIVNSQIPIIDIIAHYKYNIYYIYSTTLWLAMLTTASCNLYALTSRLNDSVGLSERKVIFIILIFVFPFVKMPFSRLVELIYPQLGKLSLGLLLFLIFSYVTSFNKYS
;
A
#
# COMPACT_ATOMS: atom_id res chain seq x y z
N MET A 1 5.39 27.66 12.44
CA MET A 1 4.97 26.47 13.21
C MET A 1 3.85 25.67 12.55
N LYS A 2 2.70 26.27 12.18
CA LYS A 2 1.56 25.54 11.56
C LYS A 2 1.90 24.80 10.26
N ILE A 3 2.64 25.44 9.33
CA ILE A 3 3.01 24.83 8.03
C ILE A 3 3.87 23.57 8.20
N ASN A 4 4.81 23.57 9.13
CA ASN A 4 5.68 22.41 9.36
C ASN A 4 4.88 21.20 9.84
N LYS A 5 3.86 21.42 10.69
CA LYS A 5 2.97 20.34 11.15
C LYS A 5 2.10 19.80 10.00
N ILE A 6 1.51 20.66 9.18
CA ILE A 6 0.74 20.26 7.99
C ILE A 6 1.59 19.38 7.07
N LEU A 7 2.85 19.76 6.82
CA LEU A 7 3.77 18.95 6.02
C LEU A 7 4.10 17.61 6.67
N GLN A 8 4.34 17.57 7.98
CA GLN A 8 4.60 16.32 8.70
C GLN A 8 3.41 15.36 8.63
N ILE A 9 2.18 15.87 8.76
CA ILE A 9 0.95 15.09 8.63
C ILE A 9 0.82 14.54 7.21
N ALA A 10 1.05 15.38 6.19
CA ALA A 10 1.00 14.96 4.80
C ALA A 10 2.01 13.86 4.51
N VAL A 11 3.28 14.02 4.93
CA VAL A 11 4.33 13.01 4.76
C VAL A 11 3.99 11.71 5.48
N THR A 12 3.45 11.81 6.70
CA THR A 12 3.03 10.64 7.49
C THR A 12 1.89 9.89 6.79
N TYR A 13 0.91 10.61 6.26
CA TYR A 13 -0.19 10.03 5.49
C TYR A 13 0.27 9.38 4.18
N ILE A 14 1.15 10.06 3.44
CA ILE A 14 1.78 9.53 2.21
C ILE A 14 2.53 8.24 2.52
N GLY A 15 3.35 8.23 3.59
CA GLY A 15 4.12 7.06 4.00
C GLY A 15 3.27 5.88 4.50
N ALA A 16 2.05 6.14 4.96
CA ALA A 16 1.10 5.08 5.34
C ALA A 16 0.42 4.42 4.12
N ILE A 17 0.37 5.12 2.98
CA ILE A 17 -0.26 4.63 1.74
C ILE A 17 0.78 4.02 0.79
N ILE A 18 1.92 4.69 0.59
CA ILE A 18 2.94 4.19 -0.33
C ILE A 18 3.66 3.01 0.31
N GLY A 19 3.72 1.91 -0.42
CA GLY A 19 4.48 0.71 -0.05
C GLY A 19 5.35 0.19 -1.20
N ALA A 20 5.97 -0.98 -0.97
CA ALA A 20 6.80 -1.61 -2.00
C ALA A 20 5.99 -2.06 -3.24
N GLY A 21 4.69 -2.36 -3.10
CA GLY A 21 3.82 -2.67 -4.25
C GLY A 21 3.60 -1.45 -5.15
N PHE A 22 3.41 -0.27 -4.56
CA PHE A 22 3.38 1.00 -5.29
C PHE A 22 4.72 1.27 -5.99
N ALA A 23 5.84 1.18 -5.26
CA ALA A 23 7.16 1.42 -5.82
C ALA A 23 7.52 0.44 -6.94
N SER A 24 7.12 -0.83 -6.84
CA SER A 24 7.32 -1.83 -7.90
C SER A 24 6.67 -1.45 -9.25
N GLY A 25 5.70 -0.54 -9.23
CA GLY A 25 4.86 -0.18 -10.37
C GLY A 25 3.68 -1.12 -10.58
N GLN A 26 3.66 -2.29 -9.94
CA GLN A 26 2.64 -3.31 -10.20
C GLN A 26 1.24 -2.89 -9.76
N GLU A 27 1.12 -2.13 -8.66
CA GLU A 27 -0.16 -1.57 -8.24
C GLU A 27 -0.71 -0.59 -9.27
N ILE A 28 0.10 0.37 -9.69
CA ILE A 28 -0.32 1.40 -10.66
C ILE A 28 -0.64 0.77 -12.02
N LEU A 29 0.15 -0.23 -12.44
CA LEU A 29 -0.13 -1.02 -13.64
C LEU A 29 -1.52 -1.64 -13.56
N GLN A 30 -1.78 -2.40 -12.50
CA GLN A 30 -3.00 -3.17 -12.30
C GLN A 30 -4.26 -2.31 -12.12
N PHE A 31 -4.16 -1.18 -11.42
CA PHE A 31 -5.33 -0.37 -11.06
C PHE A 31 -5.61 0.77 -12.04
N PHE A 32 -4.62 1.20 -12.83
CA PHE A 32 -4.78 2.36 -13.70
C PHE A 32 -4.29 2.12 -15.12
N VAL A 33 -3.05 1.69 -15.31
CA VAL A 33 -2.42 1.64 -16.65
C VAL A 33 -3.16 0.69 -17.61
N ILE A 34 -3.66 -0.45 -17.11
CA ILE A 34 -4.45 -1.39 -17.95
C ILE A 34 -5.72 -0.76 -18.57
N TYR A 35 -6.21 0.36 -18.03
CA TYR A 35 -7.39 1.08 -18.54
C TYR A 35 -7.04 2.12 -19.60
N GLY A 36 -5.76 2.21 -19.99
CA GLY A 36 -5.25 3.25 -20.87
C GLY A 36 -5.62 4.65 -20.37
N ASN A 37 -5.99 5.55 -21.27
CA ASN A 37 -6.27 6.95 -20.95
C ASN A 37 -7.28 7.19 -19.82
N ASN A 38 -8.27 6.31 -19.70
CA ASN A 38 -9.25 6.40 -18.62
C ASN A 38 -8.62 6.07 -17.25
N GLY A 39 -7.53 5.31 -17.23
CA GLY A 39 -6.69 5.08 -16.07
C GLY A 39 -6.13 6.37 -15.48
N LEU A 40 -5.76 7.34 -16.31
CA LEU A 40 -5.32 8.66 -15.85
C LEU A 40 -6.43 9.41 -15.09
N LEU A 41 -7.66 9.36 -15.61
CA LEU A 41 -8.83 9.89 -14.89
C LEU A 41 -9.04 9.14 -13.57
N GLY A 42 -8.74 7.84 -13.54
CA GLY A 42 -8.76 7.04 -12.32
C GLY A 42 -7.71 7.44 -11.28
N VAL A 43 -6.51 7.83 -11.70
CA VAL A 43 -5.48 8.39 -10.81
C VAL A 43 -5.97 9.70 -10.19
N ILE A 44 -6.55 10.59 -10.99
CA ILE A 44 -7.12 11.87 -10.52
C ILE A 44 -8.27 11.60 -9.54
N LEU A 45 -9.18 10.68 -9.88
CA LEU A 45 -10.29 10.31 -9.01
C LEU A 45 -9.78 9.72 -7.68
N SER A 46 -8.80 8.83 -7.71
CA SER A 46 -8.21 8.24 -6.51
C SER A 46 -7.53 9.30 -5.63
N SER A 47 -6.84 10.27 -6.23
CA SER A 47 -6.26 11.43 -5.51
C SER A 47 -7.31 12.22 -4.72
N LEU A 48 -8.45 12.51 -5.37
CA LEU A 48 -9.58 13.18 -4.72
C LEU A 48 -10.20 12.30 -3.63
N LEU A 49 -10.37 11.00 -3.89
CA LEU A 49 -10.92 10.06 -2.92
C LEU A 49 -10.00 9.91 -1.69
N PHE A 50 -8.68 9.83 -1.87
CA PHE A 50 -7.72 9.84 -0.74
C PHE A 50 -7.84 11.09 0.10
N SER A 51 -8.00 12.25 -0.54
CA SER A 51 -8.17 13.52 0.17
C SER A 51 -9.48 13.55 0.95
N ILE A 52 -10.60 13.26 0.28
CA ILE A 52 -11.95 13.40 0.83
C ILE A 52 -12.24 12.31 1.86
N LEU A 53 -12.04 11.04 1.52
CA LEU A 53 -12.32 9.93 2.44
C LEU A 53 -11.34 9.92 3.62
N GLY A 54 -10.08 10.33 3.40
CA GLY A 54 -9.13 10.57 4.47
C GLY A 54 -9.66 11.57 5.50
N ILE A 55 -10.18 12.73 5.03
CA ILE A 55 -10.81 13.74 5.90
C ILE A 55 -12.01 13.16 6.64
N PHE A 56 -12.88 12.38 5.98
CA PHE A 56 -14.02 11.74 6.66
C PHE A 56 -13.55 10.82 7.80
N ILE A 57 -12.55 9.98 7.56
CA ILE A 57 -11.99 9.09 8.58
C ILE A 57 -11.51 9.89 9.80
N VAL A 58 -10.68 10.92 9.58
CA VAL A 58 -10.14 11.70 10.71
C VAL A 58 -11.20 12.55 11.40
N GLN A 59 -12.20 13.06 10.67
CA GLN A 59 -13.36 13.77 11.24
C GLN A 59 -14.14 12.86 12.19
N ILE A 60 -14.43 11.63 11.74
CA ILE A 60 -15.14 10.64 12.56
C ILE A 60 -14.31 10.29 13.80
N SER A 61 -13.02 10.04 13.61
CA SER A 61 -12.09 9.73 14.69
C SER A 61 -11.99 10.84 15.74
N TYR A 62 -11.90 12.10 15.27
CA TYR A 62 -11.84 13.29 16.12
C TYR A 62 -13.12 13.44 16.96
N THR A 63 -14.29 13.24 16.35
CA THR A 63 -15.58 13.35 17.06
C THR A 63 -15.74 12.27 18.13
N LEU A 64 -15.31 11.05 17.83
CA LEU A 64 -15.48 9.90 18.74
C LEU A 64 -14.33 9.72 19.72
N LYS A 65 -13.27 10.52 19.57
CA LYS A 65 -12.02 10.41 20.35
C LYS A 65 -11.44 8.99 20.33
N ALA A 66 -11.45 8.37 19.15
CA ALA A 66 -10.96 7.00 18.99
C ALA A 66 -9.43 6.95 19.06
N ASN A 67 -8.87 6.10 19.93
CA ASN A 67 -7.42 5.96 20.07
C ASN A 67 -6.78 5.14 18.95
N ASN A 68 -7.55 4.19 18.40
CA ASN A 68 -7.09 3.28 17.36
C ASN A 68 -8.27 2.87 16.47
N TYR A 69 -7.96 2.24 15.33
CA TYR A 69 -8.99 1.84 14.37
C TYR A 69 -10.02 0.88 14.96
N LYS A 70 -9.66 0.00 15.91
CA LYS A 70 -10.64 -0.90 16.56
C LYS A 70 -11.63 -0.06 17.34
N ASP A 71 -11.14 0.82 18.21
CA ASP A 71 -11.99 1.72 19.00
C ASP A 71 -12.96 2.49 18.09
N LEU A 72 -12.49 2.96 16.94
CA LEU A 72 -13.30 3.67 15.94
C LEU A 72 -14.50 2.82 15.47
N PHE A 73 -14.24 1.58 15.01
CA PHE A 73 -15.30 0.69 14.54
C PHE A 73 -16.21 0.20 15.67
N TYR A 74 -15.66 -0.07 16.86
CA TYR A 74 -16.43 -0.48 18.03
C TYR A 74 -17.39 0.62 18.48
N SER A 75 -16.97 1.88 18.44
CA SER A 75 -17.76 3.03 18.93
C SER A 75 -18.95 3.36 18.03
N ILE A 76 -18.83 3.15 16.71
CA ILE A 76 -19.89 3.49 15.76
C ILE A 76 -20.81 2.32 15.46
N ALA A 77 -20.20 1.17 15.23
CA ALA A 77 -20.89 0.04 14.62
C ALA A 77 -21.04 -1.15 15.58
N GLY A 78 -20.46 -1.06 16.77
CA GLY A 78 -20.52 -2.10 17.78
C GLY A 78 -19.57 -3.28 17.51
N ARG A 79 -19.63 -4.27 18.41
CA ARG A 79 -18.66 -5.36 18.51
C ARG A 79 -18.53 -6.21 17.26
N LYS A 80 -19.64 -6.46 16.54
CA LYS A 80 -19.64 -7.27 15.31
C LYS A 80 -18.78 -6.64 14.22
N PHE A 81 -18.89 -5.33 14.01
CA PHE A 81 -18.16 -4.63 12.94
C PHE A 81 -16.71 -4.33 13.33
N GLY A 82 -16.44 -4.06 14.61
CA GLY A 82 -15.08 -4.03 15.12
C GLY A 82 -14.33 -5.34 14.87
N PHE A 83 -14.99 -6.49 15.05
CA PHE A 83 -14.44 -7.80 14.71
C PHE A 83 -14.23 -7.98 13.19
N ILE A 84 -15.18 -7.57 12.35
CA ILE A 84 -15.02 -7.64 10.88
C ILE A 84 -13.84 -6.78 10.41
N ALA A 85 -13.69 -5.57 10.95
CA ALA A 85 -12.56 -4.69 10.65
C ALA A 85 -11.23 -5.35 11.03
N ASP A 86 -11.18 -5.97 12.20
CA ASP A 86 -9.99 -6.69 12.68
C ASP A 86 -9.65 -7.87 11.76
N LEU A 87 -10.65 -8.62 11.32
CA LEU A 87 -10.49 -9.73 10.37
C LEU A 87 -9.97 -9.24 9.01
N ILE A 88 -10.54 -8.18 8.45
CA ILE A 88 -10.11 -7.60 7.16
C ILE A 88 -8.65 -7.14 7.25
N LEU A 89 -8.26 -6.46 8.33
CA LEU A 89 -6.86 -6.06 8.54
C LEU A 89 -5.95 -7.27 8.73
N THR A 90 -6.41 -8.35 9.35
CA THR A 90 -5.62 -9.58 9.48
C THR A 90 -5.39 -10.24 8.12
N LEU A 91 -6.44 -10.31 7.29
CA LEU A 91 -6.34 -10.77 5.90
C LEU A 91 -5.42 -9.87 5.07
N PHE A 92 -5.45 -8.55 5.32
CA PHE A 92 -4.55 -7.61 4.66
C PHE A 92 -3.09 -7.90 5.00
N LEU A 93 -2.73 -8.02 6.29
CA LEU A 93 -1.36 -8.31 6.69
C LEU A 93 -0.88 -9.64 6.13
N LEU A 94 -1.75 -10.66 6.11
CA LEU A 94 -1.45 -11.98 5.56
C LEU A 94 -1.24 -11.94 4.05
N GLY A 95 -2.15 -11.29 3.32
CA GLY A 95 -2.04 -11.10 1.88
C GLY A 95 -0.79 -10.31 1.51
N SER A 96 -0.53 -9.21 2.20
CA SER A 96 0.67 -8.39 2.02
C SER A 96 1.94 -9.19 2.31
N LEU A 97 1.99 -10.01 3.36
CA LEU A 97 3.12 -10.91 3.63
C LEU A 97 3.38 -11.89 2.47
N ILE A 98 2.33 -12.52 1.94
CA ILE A 98 2.42 -13.42 0.77
C ILE A 98 3.02 -12.66 -0.43
N VAL A 99 2.49 -11.47 -0.72
CA VAL A 99 2.93 -10.64 -1.85
C VAL A 99 4.38 -10.19 -1.67
N MET A 100 4.79 -9.71 -0.49
CA MET A 100 6.17 -9.25 -0.25
C MET A 100 7.20 -10.38 -0.34
N LEU A 101 6.87 -11.59 0.11
CA LEU A 101 7.75 -12.76 -0.03
C LEU A 101 7.87 -13.18 -1.51
N ALA A 102 6.77 -13.16 -2.25
CA ALA A 102 6.78 -13.45 -3.69
C ALA A 102 7.55 -12.39 -4.50
N GLY A 103 7.42 -11.11 -4.13
CA GLY A 103 8.17 -10.01 -4.75
C GLY A 103 9.66 -10.12 -4.45
N SER A 104 10.03 -10.44 -3.21
CA SER A 104 11.43 -10.66 -2.83
C SER A 104 12.08 -11.81 -3.61
N LYS A 105 11.36 -12.92 -3.80
CA LYS A 105 11.78 -14.02 -4.67
C LYS A 105 12.06 -13.52 -6.08
N GLU A 106 11.19 -12.68 -6.61
CA GLU A 106 11.24 -12.25 -8.00
C GLU A 106 12.34 -11.25 -8.29
N ILE A 107 12.63 -10.32 -7.36
CA ILE A 107 13.79 -9.42 -7.47
C ILE A 107 15.08 -10.24 -7.63
N PHE A 108 15.23 -11.32 -6.87
CA PHE A 108 16.40 -12.18 -6.95
C PHE A 108 16.43 -13.01 -8.23
N ASN A 109 15.29 -13.49 -8.72
CA ASN A 109 15.21 -14.16 -10.02
C ASN A 109 15.69 -13.23 -11.15
N GLN A 110 15.33 -11.95 -11.09
CA GLN A 110 15.80 -10.93 -12.03
C GLN A 110 17.29 -10.64 -11.86
N PHE A 111 17.81 -10.54 -10.64
CA PHE A 111 19.24 -10.31 -10.41
C PHE A 111 20.14 -11.41 -10.96
N PHE A 112 19.78 -12.66 -10.70
CA PHE A 112 20.62 -13.80 -11.04
C PHE A 112 20.29 -14.39 -12.41
N ASN A 113 19.21 -13.94 -13.08
CA ASN A 113 18.67 -14.55 -14.30
C ASN A 113 18.40 -16.07 -14.17
N TYR A 114 18.19 -16.55 -12.94
CA TYR A 114 17.89 -17.95 -12.63
C TYR A 114 16.73 -18.03 -11.65
N LYS A 115 15.87 -19.06 -11.82
CA LYS A 115 14.74 -19.35 -10.92
C LYS A 115 15.23 -19.92 -9.60
N ILE A 116 15.86 -19.08 -8.78
CA ILE A 116 16.40 -19.45 -7.48
C ILE A 116 15.50 -18.86 -6.40
N ASN A 117 15.05 -19.70 -5.46
CA ASN A 117 14.29 -19.24 -4.29
C ASN A 117 15.17 -18.48 -3.27
N LEU A 118 16.31 -17.93 -3.67
CA LEU A 118 17.29 -17.30 -2.79
C LEU A 118 16.71 -16.05 -2.13
N GLY A 119 16.00 -15.20 -2.89
CA GLY A 119 15.29 -14.04 -2.34
C GLY A 119 14.23 -14.42 -1.32
N LEU A 120 13.48 -15.50 -1.57
CA LEU A 120 12.50 -16.03 -0.62
C LEU A 120 13.18 -16.52 0.67
N ILE A 121 14.23 -17.33 0.54
CA ILE A 121 14.94 -17.92 1.68
C ILE A 121 15.58 -16.82 2.53
N LEU A 122 16.31 -15.89 1.90
CA LEU A 122 16.97 -14.79 2.59
C LEU A 122 15.96 -13.90 3.30
N THR A 123 14.90 -13.46 2.61
CA THR A 123 13.86 -12.64 3.24
C THR A 123 13.22 -13.40 4.40
N THR A 124 12.88 -14.68 4.24
CA THR A 124 12.27 -15.49 5.31
C THR A 124 13.17 -15.57 6.55
N ILE A 125 14.47 -15.81 6.38
CA ILE A 125 15.43 -15.88 7.50
C ILE A 125 15.49 -14.52 8.22
N ILE A 126 15.56 -13.42 7.47
CA ILE A 126 15.69 -12.09 8.05
C ILE A 126 14.40 -11.67 8.77
N ILE A 127 13.21 -11.92 8.19
CA ILE A 127 11.96 -11.57 8.87
C ILE A 127 11.78 -12.39 10.15
N LEU A 128 12.17 -13.67 10.15
CA LEU A 128 12.15 -14.51 11.35
C LEU A 128 13.08 -13.94 12.42
N TRP A 129 14.30 -13.55 12.03
CA TRP A 129 15.23 -12.93 12.95
C TRP A 129 14.67 -11.62 13.51
N SER A 130 14.16 -10.74 12.65
CA SER A 130 13.58 -9.47 13.09
C SER A 130 12.40 -9.61 14.05
N ASN A 131 11.60 -10.67 13.90
CA ASN A 131 10.45 -10.89 14.75
C ASN A 131 10.87 -11.10 16.21
N TYR A 132 11.98 -11.82 16.44
CA TYR A 132 12.49 -12.10 17.78
C TYR A 132 13.19 -10.92 18.46
N TYR A 133 13.83 -10.04 17.69
CA TYR A 133 14.62 -8.92 18.21
C TYR A 133 13.88 -7.58 18.16
N GLY A 134 12.64 -7.58 17.68
CA GLY A 134 11.80 -6.40 17.54
C GLY A 134 11.92 -5.72 16.16
N VAL A 135 10.83 -5.07 15.74
CA VAL A 135 10.70 -4.48 14.40
C VAL A 135 10.97 -2.98 14.32
N GLU A 136 11.19 -2.29 15.45
CA GLU A 136 11.29 -0.82 15.49
C GLU A 136 12.38 -0.26 14.56
N GLY A 137 13.57 -0.88 14.55
CA GLY A 137 14.67 -0.47 13.68
C GLY A 137 14.33 -0.66 12.20
N ILE A 138 13.65 -1.76 11.87
CA ILE A 138 13.26 -2.11 10.50
C ILE A 138 12.14 -1.20 9.99
N MET A 139 11.19 -0.84 10.86
CA MET A 139 10.15 0.14 10.57
C MET A 139 10.76 1.50 10.20
N LYS A 140 11.76 1.96 10.95
CA LYS A 140 12.46 3.23 10.66
C LYS A 140 13.17 3.19 9.32
N LEU A 141 13.80 2.06 8.97
CA LEU A 141 14.43 1.89 7.65
C LEU A 141 13.41 2.00 6.51
N ASN A 142 12.21 1.44 6.66
CA ASN A 142 11.18 1.51 5.63
C ASN A 142 10.80 2.96 5.27
N LEU A 143 10.72 3.83 6.28
CA LEU A 143 10.41 5.25 6.10
C LEU A 143 11.47 6.00 5.27
N MET A 144 12.71 5.50 5.21
CA MET A 144 13.77 6.08 4.39
C MET A 144 13.82 5.48 2.97
N LEU A 145 13.53 4.18 2.84
CA LEU A 145 13.65 3.46 1.57
C LEU A 145 12.60 3.91 0.55
N ILE A 146 11.37 4.16 0.98
CA ILE A 146 10.28 4.53 0.08
C ILE A 146 10.52 5.88 -0.60
N PRO A 147 10.84 6.98 0.11
CA PRO A 147 11.23 8.24 -0.52
C PRO A 147 12.39 8.10 -1.49
N LEU A 148 13.41 7.29 -1.15
CA LEU A 148 14.55 7.03 -2.04
C LEU A 148 14.11 6.37 -3.36
N LEU A 149 13.22 5.36 -3.31
CA LEU A 149 12.67 4.73 -4.51
C LEU A 149 11.93 5.73 -5.40
N LEU A 150 11.13 6.62 -4.79
CA LEU A 150 10.41 7.65 -5.53
C LEU A 150 11.35 8.66 -6.20
N VAL A 151 12.41 9.09 -5.51
CA VAL A 151 13.44 9.97 -6.09
C VAL A 151 14.10 9.29 -7.30
N ILE A 152 14.45 8.00 -7.18
CA ILE A 152 15.03 7.26 -8.30
C ILE A 152 14.06 7.19 -9.48
N ILE A 153 12.77 6.93 -9.25
CA ILE A 153 11.73 6.92 -10.30
C ILE A 153 11.68 8.27 -11.01
N ILE A 154 11.69 9.39 -10.27
CA ILE A 154 11.65 10.74 -10.84
C ILE A 154 12.90 11.02 -11.69
N VAL A 155 14.08 10.60 -11.24
CA VAL A 155 15.33 10.74 -12.00
C VAL A 155 15.29 9.91 -13.29
N VAL A 156 14.78 8.68 -13.23
CA VAL A 156 14.61 7.80 -14.41
C VAL A 156 13.64 8.44 -15.40
N LEU A 157 12.49 8.91 -14.93
CA LEU A 157 11.52 9.68 -15.71
C LEU A 157 12.19 10.86 -16.42
N GLY A 158 12.92 11.70 -15.67
CA GLY A 158 13.63 12.87 -16.19
C GLY A 158 14.59 12.56 -17.33
N GLY A 159 15.21 11.37 -17.32
CA GLY A 159 16.13 10.92 -18.36
C GLY A 159 15.47 10.28 -19.59
N ILE A 160 14.15 10.10 -19.61
CA ILE A 160 13.36 9.49 -20.69
C ILE A 160 12.54 10.56 -21.45
N ILE A 161 12.45 11.77 -20.89
CA ILE A 161 11.68 12.93 -21.37
C ILE A 161 11.92 13.27 -22.85
N ASP A 162 13.12 13.08 -23.39
CA ASP A 162 13.42 13.52 -24.76
C ASP A 162 12.62 12.77 -25.86
N ASN A 163 11.98 11.63 -25.54
CA ASN A 163 11.12 10.85 -26.44
C ASN A 163 9.62 10.94 -26.11
N PHE A 164 9.18 12.04 -25.49
CA PHE A 164 7.77 12.29 -25.16
C PHE A 164 6.88 12.30 -26.41
N SER A 165 6.13 11.22 -26.62
CA SER A 165 4.95 11.23 -27.48
C SER A 165 3.76 10.72 -26.67
N ILE A 166 2.75 11.58 -26.52
CA ILE A 166 1.47 11.19 -25.90
C ILE A 166 0.72 10.36 -26.95
N ILE A 167 1.05 9.08 -27.05
CA ILE A 167 0.33 8.14 -27.90
C ILE A 167 -0.82 7.59 -27.07
N PHE A 168 -2.04 7.75 -27.58
CA PHE A 168 -3.28 7.33 -26.95
C PHE A 168 -3.76 5.98 -27.57
N PRO A 169 -3.33 4.80 -27.09
CA PRO A 169 -3.93 3.53 -27.54
C PRO A 169 -5.43 3.43 -27.21
N HIS A 170 -6.10 2.63 -28.03
CA HIS A 170 -7.55 2.59 -28.19
C HIS A 170 -8.37 2.31 -26.92
N ASN A 171 -9.50 3.00 -26.84
CA ASN A 171 -10.53 2.89 -25.81
C ASN A 171 -11.19 1.52 -25.78
N TYR A 172 -11.30 0.94 -24.58
CA TYR A 172 -12.49 0.20 -24.19
C TYR A 172 -13.29 1.09 -23.24
N LEU A 173 -14.45 1.57 -23.70
CA LEU A 173 -15.42 2.39 -22.96
C LEU A 173 -16.10 1.61 -21.82
N LYS A 174 -15.32 0.95 -20.96
CA LYS A 174 -15.83 0.34 -19.74
C LYS A 174 -15.54 1.27 -18.56
N LEU A 175 -16.56 1.58 -17.77
CA LEU A 175 -16.45 2.36 -16.52
C LEU A 175 -15.69 1.60 -15.40
N ASP A 176 -15.02 0.49 -15.74
CA ASP A 176 -14.25 -0.34 -14.83
C ASP A 176 -13.11 0.44 -14.16
N TRP A 177 -12.58 1.50 -14.80
CA TRP A 177 -11.57 2.40 -14.21
C TRP A 177 -12.10 3.18 -13.00
N ILE A 178 -13.40 3.53 -12.97
CA ILE A 178 -14.04 4.20 -11.83
C ILE A 178 -14.05 3.23 -10.66
N ALA A 179 -14.58 2.02 -10.88
CA ALA A 179 -14.61 0.99 -9.86
C ALA A 179 -13.20 0.66 -9.35
N SER A 180 -12.22 0.56 -10.25
CA SER A 180 -10.81 0.38 -9.92
C SER A 180 -10.27 1.47 -8.99
N SER A 181 -10.61 2.74 -9.26
CA SER A 181 -10.20 3.89 -8.45
C SER A 181 -10.75 3.81 -7.01
N PHE A 182 -12.02 3.45 -6.88
CA PHE A 182 -12.64 3.24 -5.56
C PHE A 182 -12.02 2.06 -4.81
N ILE A 183 -11.80 0.94 -5.50
CA ILE A 183 -11.20 -0.27 -4.91
C ILE A 183 -9.76 0.00 -4.48
N TYR A 184 -8.96 0.65 -5.32
CA TYR A 184 -7.58 1.04 -5.02
C TYR A 184 -7.51 1.99 -3.81
N THR A 185 -8.44 2.95 -3.76
CA THR A 185 -8.51 3.89 -2.64
C THR A 185 -8.89 3.17 -1.36
N GLY A 186 -9.89 2.29 -1.39
CA GLY A 186 -10.27 1.48 -0.22
C GLY A 186 -9.16 0.53 0.25
N TYR A 187 -8.45 -0.09 -0.69
CA TYR A 187 -7.28 -0.95 -0.42
C TYR A 187 -6.20 -0.19 0.36
N ASN A 188 -5.90 1.05 -0.01
CA ASN A 188 -4.86 1.84 0.63
C ASN A 188 -5.32 2.51 1.94
N LEU A 189 -6.57 3.00 1.99
CA LEU A 189 -7.08 3.72 3.15
C LEU A 189 -7.23 2.85 4.40
N ILE A 190 -7.46 1.54 4.26
CA ILE A 190 -7.56 0.64 5.41
C ILE A 190 -6.27 0.60 6.23
N LEU A 191 -5.12 0.60 5.55
CA LEU A 191 -3.82 0.69 6.22
C LEU A 191 -3.62 2.07 6.81
N ALA A 192 -4.00 3.12 6.07
CA ALA A 192 -3.90 4.48 6.55
C ALA A 192 -4.67 4.70 7.87
N LEU A 193 -5.77 3.97 8.14
CA LEU A 193 -6.49 4.03 9.43
C LEU A 193 -5.57 3.82 10.64
N THR A 194 -4.58 2.94 10.52
CA THR A 194 -3.67 2.60 11.63
C THR A 194 -2.81 3.79 12.05
N VAL A 195 -2.63 4.76 11.16
CA VAL A 195 -1.85 5.98 11.38
C VAL A 195 -2.75 7.19 11.59
N LEU A 196 -3.78 7.35 10.76
CA LEU A 196 -4.69 8.49 10.78
C LEU A 196 -5.52 8.59 12.06
N VAL A 197 -5.96 7.44 12.61
CA VAL A 197 -6.84 7.42 13.78
C VAL A 197 -6.10 7.89 15.03
N PRO A 198 -4.94 7.32 15.43
CA PRO A 198 -4.17 7.86 16.55
C PRO A 198 -3.76 9.33 16.36
N LEU A 199 -3.34 9.70 15.14
CA LEU A 199 -2.89 11.05 14.82
C LEU A 199 -3.99 12.11 15.04
N SER A 200 -5.26 11.71 14.93
CA SER A 200 -6.40 12.61 15.15
C SER A 200 -6.53 13.14 16.58
N LEU A 201 -5.89 12.50 17.57
CA LEU A 201 -5.90 12.93 18.97
C LEU A 201 -4.73 13.84 19.32
N GLU A 202 -3.66 13.84 18.52
CA GLU A 202 -2.41 14.54 18.82
C GLU A 202 -2.31 15.92 18.15
N VAL A 203 -3.21 16.21 17.22
CA VAL A 203 -3.11 17.33 16.29
C VAL A 203 -4.41 18.13 16.22
N GLU A 204 -4.28 19.44 16.07
CA GLU A 204 -5.39 20.35 15.81
C GLU A 204 -6.14 19.99 14.52
N LYS A 205 -7.47 20.05 14.59
CA LYS A 205 -8.37 19.62 13.50
C LYS A 205 -8.06 20.27 12.14
N GLU A 206 -7.81 21.58 12.12
CA GLU A 206 -7.52 22.31 10.89
C GLU A 206 -6.21 21.84 10.22
N GLU A 207 -5.15 21.68 11.02
CA GLU A 207 -3.83 21.23 10.53
C GLU A 207 -3.92 19.80 9.98
N LEU A 208 -4.67 18.94 10.68
CA LEU A 208 -4.93 17.58 10.26
C LEU A 208 -5.65 17.56 8.90
N PHE A 209 -6.71 18.34 8.73
CA PHE A 209 -7.50 18.34 7.50
C PHE A 209 -6.70 18.84 6.31
N CYS A 210 -5.95 19.93 6.48
CA CYS A 210 -5.06 20.44 5.44
C CYS A 210 -3.95 19.44 5.10
N GLY A 211 -3.37 18.77 6.10
CA GLY A 211 -2.33 17.77 5.91
C GLY A 211 -2.82 16.54 5.14
N ILE A 212 -4.02 16.04 5.48
CA ILE A 212 -4.63 14.89 4.80
C ILE A 212 -5.05 15.25 3.36
N PHE A 213 -5.66 16.42 3.16
CA PHE A 213 -6.01 16.90 1.83
C PHE A 213 -4.76 17.04 0.95
N GLY A 214 -3.75 17.76 1.44
CA GLY A 214 -2.50 17.95 0.70
C GLY A 214 -1.76 16.64 0.43
N GLY A 215 -1.73 15.72 1.41
CA GLY A 215 -1.15 14.40 1.25
C GLY A 215 -1.86 13.57 0.17
N GLY A 216 -3.20 13.60 0.11
CA GLY A 216 -3.98 12.94 -0.94
C GLY A 216 -3.65 13.49 -2.34
N ILE A 217 -3.54 14.81 -2.48
CA ILE A 217 -3.13 15.45 -3.73
C ILE A 217 -1.72 15.04 -4.15
N VAL A 218 -0.75 15.06 -3.22
CA VAL A 218 0.64 14.66 -3.49
C VAL A 218 0.74 13.19 -3.88
N LEU A 219 -0.05 12.30 -3.24
CA LEU A 219 -0.16 10.89 -3.65
C LEU A 219 -0.62 10.77 -5.11
N GLY A 220 -1.62 11.57 -5.51
CA GLY A 220 -2.07 11.64 -6.90
C GLY A 220 -0.97 12.09 -7.86
N VAL A 221 -0.18 13.09 -7.49
CA VAL A 221 0.95 13.57 -8.31
C VAL A 221 2.02 12.49 -8.48
N ILE A 222 2.38 11.78 -7.40
CA ILE A 222 3.36 10.68 -7.48
C ILE A 222 2.80 9.53 -8.35
N ALA A 223 1.53 9.16 -8.14
CA ALA A 223 0.85 8.13 -8.92
C ALA A 223 0.73 8.52 -10.40
N PHE A 224 0.55 9.80 -10.71
CA PHE A 224 0.54 10.32 -12.08
C PHE A 224 1.88 10.09 -12.79
N PHE A 225 2.99 10.43 -12.14
CA PHE A 225 4.33 10.21 -12.71
C PHE A 225 4.61 8.73 -12.96
N LEU A 226 4.25 7.87 -12.00
CA LEU A 226 4.38 6.42 -12.16
C LEU A 226 3.47 5.87 -13.27
N TYR A 227 2.20 6.29 -13.30
CA TYR A 227 1.26 5.91 -14.33
C TYR A 227 1.83 6.25 -15.71
N TYR A 228 2.35 7.48 -15.87
CA TYR A 228 2.88 7.93 -17.14
C TYR A 228 4.10 7.10 -17.56
N LEU A 229 5.05 6.87 -16.64
CA LEU A 229 6.22 6.02 -16.89
C LEU A 229 5.80 4.63 -17.39
N LEU A 230 4.91 3.98 -16.65
CA LEU A 230 4.45 2.62 -16.96
C LEU A 230 3.64 2.57 -18.26
N TYR A 231 2.83 3.59 -18.53
CA TYR A 231 2.01 3.66 -19.72
C TYR A 231 2.84 3.74 -21.00
N GLN A 232 3.95 4.50 -20.96
CA GLN A 232 4.85 4.63 -22.10
C GLN A 232 5.49 3.30 -22.50
N PHE A 233 5.77 2.43 -21.53
CA PHE A 233 6.41 1.12 -21.75
C PHE A 233 5.41 -0.04 -21.71
N TYR A 234 4.11 0.24 -21.78
CA TYR A 234 3.06 -0.74 -21.47
C TYR A 234 3.23 -2.07 -22.22
N ASP A 235 3.48 -2.03 -23.54
CA ASP A 235 3.63 -3.22 -24.37
C ASP A 235 4.81 -4.11 -23.93
N GLU A 236 5.87 -3.50 -23.36
CA GLU A 236 7.05 -4.20 -22.85
C GLU A 236 6.81 -4.77 -21.45
N ILE A 237 6.04 -4.07 -20.62
CA ILE A 237 5.89 -4.39 -19.18
C ILE A 237 4.58 -5.07 -18.80
N VAL A 238 3.63 -5.27 -19.71
CA VAL A 238 2.29 -5.81 -19.39
C VAL A 238 2.35 -7.18 -18.70
N ASN A 239 3.35 -8.01 -19.01
CA ASN A 239 3.58 -9.31 -18.40
C ASN A 239 4.70 -9.30 -17.35
N SER A 240 5.26 -8.13 -17.03
CA SER A 240 6.33 -7.97 -16.07
C SER A 240 5.87 -8.38 -14.68
N GLN A 241 6.81 -8.92 -13.91
CA GLN A 241 6.58 -9.10 -12.48
C GLN A 241 6.83 -7.79 -11.72
N ILE A 242 7.91 -7.08 -12.03
CA ILE A 242 8.27 -5.82 -11.37
C ILE A 242 8.54 -4.77 -12.45
N PRO A 243 7.48 -4.10 -12.94
CA PRO A 243 7.56 -3.23 -14.11
C PRO A 243 8.64 -2.17 -14.06
N ILE A 244 8.83 -1.51 -12.90
CA ILE A 244 9.82 -0.44 -12.77
C ILE A 244 11.24 -0.98 -12.87
N ILE A 245 11.51 -2.18 -12.33
CA ILE A 245 12.82 -2.81 -12.47
C ILE A 245 13.10 -3.10 -13.94
N ASP A 246 12.12 -3.64 -14.67
CA ASP A 246 12.28 -3.98 -16.09
C ASP A 246 12.56 -2.73 -16.94
N ILE A 247 11.85 -1.61 -16.68
CA ILE A 247 12.13 -0.33 -17.34
C ILE A 247 13.55 0.15 -17.03
N ILE A 248 13.95 0.13 -15.75
CA ILE A 248 15.28 0.59 -15.35
C ILE A 248 16.38 -0.29 -15.97
N ALA A 249 16.16 -1.61 -16.05
CA ALA A 249 17.11 -2.54 -16.65
C ALA A 249 17.40 -2.20 -18.13
N HIS A 250 16.37 -1.83 -18.88
CA HIS A 250 16.49 -1.47 -20.30
C HIS A 250 17.10 -0.08 -20.52
N TYR A 251 16.70 0.93 -19.73
CA TYR A 251 17.02 2.33 -20.03
C TYR A 251 18.14 2.95 -19.18
N LYS A 252 18.33 2.48 -17.94
CA LYS A 252 19.32 3.04 -17.00
C LYS A 252 19.97 1.93 -16.17
N TYR A 253 20.65 1.00 -16.86
CA TYR A 253 21.29 -0.17 -16.25
C TYR A 253 22.18 0.14 -15.03
N ASN A 254 22.87 1.29 -15.01
CA ASN A 254 23.69 1.70 -13.86
C ASN A 254 22.89 1.85 -12.55
N ILE A 255 21.60 2.14 -12.63
CA ILE A 255 20.71 2.37 -11.48
C ILE A 255 19.98 1.07 -11.09
N TYR A 256 19.92 0.07 -12.00
CA TYR A 256 19.21 -1.20 -11.82
C TYR A 256 19.51 -1.89 -10.50
N TYR A 257 20.80 -2.07 -10.18
CA TYR A 257 21.21 -2.78 -8.96
C TYR A 257 20.85 -2.02 -7.69
N ILE A 258 20.98 -0.69 -7.72
CA ILE A 258 20.64 0.19 -6.58
C ILE A 258 19.14 0.14 -6.33
N TYR A 259 18.33 0.29 -7.39
CA TYR A 259 16.88 0.31 -7.28
C TYR A 259 16.34 -1.05 -6.82
N SER A 260 16.79 -2.14 -7.45
CA SER A 260 16.36 -3.49 -7.11
C SER A 260 16.72 -3.88 -5.68
N THR A 261 17.91 -3.50 -5.20
CA THR A 261 18.32 -3.75 -3.81
C THR A 261 17.47 -2.93 -2.84
N THR A 262 17.22 -1.66 -3.16
CA THR A 262 16.38 -0.77 -2.34
C THR A 262 14.94 -1.27 -2.27
N LEU A 263 14.39 -1.76 -3.40
CA LEU A 263 13.04 -2.32 -3.45
C LEU A 263 12.96 -3.63 -2.66
N TRP A 264 13.97 -4.49 -2.76
CA TRP A 264 14.03 -5.70 -1.94
C TRP A 264 14.06 -5.38 -0.44
N LEU A 265 14.88 -4.42 -0.03
CA LEU A 265 14.90 -3.95 1.36
C LEU A 265 13.54 -3.42 1.80
N ALA A 266 12.83 -2.67 0.95
CA ALA A 266 11.49 -2.16 1.23
C ALA A 266 10.43 -3.28 1.33
N MET A 267 10.54 -4.33 0.51
CA MET A 267 9.69 -5.52 0.62
C MET A 267 10.00 -6.31 1.89
N LEU A 268 11.27 -6.43 2.25
CA LEU A 268 11.74 -7.12 3.45
C LEU A 268 11.27 -6.43 4.73
N THR A 269 11.40 -5.09 4.80
CA THR A 269 10.92 -4.31 5.95
C THR A 269 9.40 -4.47 6.10
N THR A 270 8.66 -4.36 5.00
CA THR A 270 7.20 -4.54 4.98
C THR A 270 6.80 -5.96 5.41
N ALA A 271 7.48 -7.00 4.91
CA ALA A 271 7.26 -8.39 5.31
C ALA A 271 7.55 -8.61 6.81
N SER A 272 8.61 -8.00 7.34
CA SER A 272 8.95 -8.06 8.77
C SER A 272 7.84 -7.48 9.63
N CYS A 273 7.35 -6.28 9.28
CA CYS A 273 6.27 -5.61 9.98
C CYS A 273 4.97 -6.43 9.94
N ASN A 274 4.63 -7.01 8.78
CA ASN A 274 3.44 -7.82 8.62
C ASN A 274 3.51 -9.11 9.46
N LEU A 275 4.64 -9.81 9.45
CA LEU A 275 4.82 -11.02 10.25
C LEU A 275 4.71 -10.72 11.74
N TYR A 276 5.35 -9.64 12.20
CA TYR A 276 5.28 -9.21 13.60
C TYR A 276 3.86 -8.83 14.02
N ALA A 277 3.18 -8.01 13.22
CA ALA A 277 1.81 -7.60 13.49
C ALA A 277 0.83 -8.79 13.49
N LEU A 278 0.98 -9.74 12.56
CA LEU A 278 0.19 -10.98 12.57
C LEU A 278 0.46 -11.84 13.81
N THR A 279 1.74 -11.99 14.16
CA THR A 279 2.16 -12.83 15.27
C THR A 279 1.64 -12.28 16.59
N SER A 280 1.81 -10.98 16.85
CA SER A 280 1.27 -10.31 18.04
C SER A 280 -0.26 -10.47 18.12
N ARG A 281 -0.98 -10.19 17.03
CA ARG A 281 -2.45 -10.27 17.02
C ARG A 281 -2.99 -11.67 17.27
N LEU A 282 -2.36 -12.69 16.68
CA LEU A 282 -2.79 -14.08 16.83
C LEU A 282 -2.37 -14.69 18.17
N ASN A 283 -1.22 -14.30 18.71
CA ASN A 283 -0.78 -14.72 20.05
C ASN A 283 -1.80 -14.25 21.12
N ASP A 284 -2.17 -12.97 21.09
CA ASP A 284 -3.14 -12.39 22.03
C ASP A 284 -4.53 -13.03 21.92
N SER A 285 -4.91 -13.51 20.73
CA SER A 285 -6.23 -14.07 20.46
C SER A 285 -6.36 -15.56 20.80
N VAL A 286 -5.29 -16.35 20.61
CA VAL A 286 -5.33 -17.83 20.70
C VAL A 286 -4.54 -18.37 21.90
N GLY A 287 -3.72 -17.54 22.57
CA GLY A 287 -2.92 -17.96 23.73
C GLY A 287 -1.82 -18.97 23.39
N LEU A 288 -1.41 -19.04 22.12
CA LEU A 288 -0.31 -19.90 21.65
C LEU A 288 1.03 -19.18 21.77
N SER A 289 2.09 -19.91 22.13
CA SER A 289 3.45 -19.36 22.10
C SER A 289 3.78 -18.76 20.73
N GLU A 290 4.44 -17.61 20.71
CA GLU A 290 4.85 -16.87 19.50
C GLU A 290 5.44 -17.78 18.40
N ARG A 291 6.34 -18.69 18.76
CA ARG A 291 6.98 -19.65 17.82
C ARG A 291 5.97 -20.52 17.07
N LYS A 292 4.92 -20.99 17.76
CA LYS A 292 3.85 -21.81 17.16
C LYS A 292 3.02 -20.98 16.19
N VAL A 293 2.72 -19.73 16.56
CA VAL A 293 1.96 -18.80 15.70
C VAL A 293 2.72 -18.52 14.41
N ILE A 294 4.01 -18.16 14.51
CA ILE A 294 4.89 -17.94 13.34
C ILE A 294 4.92 -19.18 12.44
N PHE A 295 5.09 -20.36 13.02
CA PHE A 295 5.12 -21.62 12.27
C PHE A 295 3.84 -21.86 11.49
N ILE A 296 2.67 -21.63 12.11
CA ILE A 296 1.36 -21.75 11.46
C ILE A 296 1.22 -20.75 10.32
N ILE A 297 1.61 -19.48 10.53
CA ILE A 297 1.57 -18.43 9.51
C ILE A 297 2.42 -18.85 8.30
N LEU A 298 3.67 -19.27 8.52
CA LEU A 298 4.58 -19.62 7.42
C LEU A 298 4.11 -20.86 6.64
N ILE A 299 3.60 -21.89 7.33
CA ILE A 299 3.00 -23.06 6.67
C ILE A 299 1.85 -22.63 5.75
N PHE A 300 1.01 -21.71 6.23
CA PHE A 300 -0.11 -21.22 5.44
C PHE A 300 0.35 -20.38 4.24
N VAL A 301 1.38 -19.54 4.42
CA VAL A 301 1.84 -18.56 3.42
C VAL A 301 2.62 -19.22 2.26
N PHE A 302 3.52 -20.18 2.55
CA PHE A 302 4.45 -20.72 1.55
C PHE A 302 3.80 -21.34 0.29
N PRO A 303 2.66 -22.05 0.35
CA PRO A 303 1.98 -22.54 -0.84
C PRO A 303 1.64 -21.42 -1.83
N PHE A 304 1.22 -20.25 -1.34
CA PHE A 304 0.82 -19.12 -2.19
C PHE A 304 2.02 -18.37 -2.78
N VAL A 305 3.15 -18.31 -2.07
CA VAL A 305 4.38 -17.63 -2.53
C VAL A 305 4.97 -18.24 -3.81
N LYS A 306 4.57 -19.48 -4.16
CA LYS A 306 4.94 -20.10 -5.44
C LYS A 306 4.38 -19.36 -6.65
N MET A 307 3.26 -18.66 -6.49
CA MET A 307 2.65 -17.88 -7.56
C MET A 307 3.55 -16.70 -7.99
N PRO A 308 3.39 -16.20 -9.24
CA PRO A 308 4.05 -14.97 -9.67
C PRO A 308 3.59 -13.77 -8.83
N PHE A 309 4.49 -12.84 -8.55
CA PHE A 309 4.19 -11.64 -7.77
C PHE A 309 3.10 -10.80 -8.42
N SER A 310 3.17 -10.59 -9.75
CA SER A 310 2.15 -9.81 -10.48
C SER A 310 0.77 -10.43 -10.36
N ARG A 311 0.68 -11.76 -10.44
CA ARG A 311 -0.58 -12.51 -10.29
C ARG A 311 -1.15 -12.43 -8.88
N LEU A 312 -0.29 -12.43 -7.86
CA LEU A 312 -0.73 -12.26 -6.48
C LEU A 312 -1.28 -10.84 -6.25
N VAL A 313 -0.64 -9.81 -6.80
CA VAL A 313 -1.15 -8.42 -6.76
C VAL A 313 -2.51 -8.35 -7.45
N GLU A 314 -2.64 -8.89 -8.66
CA GLU A 314 -3.89 -8.92 -9.44
C GLU A 314 -5.05 -9.61 -8.69
N LEU A 315 -4.77 -10.69 -7.95
CA LEU A 315 -5.81 -11.45 -7.25
C LEU A 315 -6.12 -10.92 -5.86
N ILE A 316 -5.09 -10.59 -5.07
CA ILE A 316 -5.26 -10.28 -3.64
C ILE A 316 -5.69 -8.83 -3.46
N TYR A 317 -5.04 -7.87 -4.13
CA TYR A 317 -5.24 -6.46 -3.82
C TYR A 317 -6.64 -5.96 -4.19
N PRO A 318 -7.24 -6.29 -5.35
CA PRO A 318 -8.61 -5.89 -5.65
C PRO A 318 -9.64 -6.46 -4.67
N GLN A 319 -9.43 -7.69 -4.15
CA GLN A 319 -10.36 -8.30 -3.21
C GLN A 319 -10.25 -7.66 -1.83
N LEU A 320 -9.03 -7.41 -1.36
CA LEU A 320 -8.79 -6.63 -0.13
C LEU A 320 -9.36 -5.22 -0.27
N GLY A 321 -9.22 -4.59 -1.44
CA GLY A 321 -9.78 -3.28 -1.74
C GLY A 321 -11.30 -3.24 -1.67
N LYS A 322 -11.99 -4.24 -2.25
CA LYS A 322 -13.46 -4.34 -2.18
C LYS A 322 -13.96 -4.49 -0.74
N LEU A 323 -13.34 -5.38 0.03
CA LEU A 323 -13.69 -5.60 1.45
C LEU A 323 -13.45 -4.33 2.28
N SER A 324 -12.30 -3.71 2.08
CA SER A 324 -11.89 -2.49 2.80
C SER A 324 -12.75 -1.29 2.45
N LEU A 325 -13.06 -1.10 1.17
CA LEU A 325 -13.97 -0.06 0.71
C LEU A 325 -15.37 -0.23 1.31
N GLY A 326 -15.90 -1.45 1.30
CA GLY A 326 -17.21 -1.74 1.90
C GLY A 326 -17.24 -1.40 3.39
N LEU A 327 -16.16 -1.74 4.11
CA LEU A 327 -16.01 -1.41 5.52
C LEU A 327 -15.95 0.12 5.76
N LEU A 328 -15.19 0.85 4.95
CA LEU A 328 -15.06 2.31 5.04
C LEU A 328 -16.36 3.04 4.71
N LEU A 329 -17.06 2.62 3.65
CA LEU A 329 -18.35 3.19 3.28
C LEU A 329 -19.40 2.94 4.36
N PHE A 330 -19.39 1.74 4.96
CA PHE A 330 -20.25 1.42 6.09
C PHE A 330 -19.96 2.30 7.30
N LEU A 331 -18.68 2.49 7.66
CA LEU A 331 -18.28 3.39 8.75
C LEU A 331 -18.83 4.80 8.54
N ILE A 332 -18.64 5.36 7.34
CA ILE A 332 -19.11 6.71 6.99
C ILE A 332 -20.64 6.77 7.05
N PHE A 333 -21.34 5.79 6.47
CA PHE A 333 -22.80 5.72 6.49
C PHE A 333 -23.36 5.62 7.92
N SER A 334 -22.78 4.76 8.75
CA SER A 334 -23.18 4.60 10.16
C SER A 334 -22.94 5.88 10.97
N TYR A 335 -21.85 6.59 10.71
CA TYR A 335 -21.60 7.88 11.35
C TYR A 335 -22.67 8.92 10.96
N VAL A 336 -22.93 9.10 9.66
CA VAL A 336 -23.91 10.09 9.16
C VAL A 336 -25.32 9.80 9.71
N THR A 337 -25.73 8.52 9.72
CA THR A 337 -27.05 8.12 10.24
C THR A 337 -27.17 8.22 11.76
N SER A 338 -26.08 7.99 12.50
CA SER A 338 -26.06 8.14 13.96
C SER A 338 -26.06 9.60 14.38
N PHE A 339 -25.38 10.49 13.63
CA PHE A 339 -25.38 11.93 13.90
C PHE A 339 -26.78 12.53 13.80
N ASN A 340 -27.56 12.14 12.78
CA ASN A 340 -28.94 12.58 12.60
C ASN A 340 -29.92 12.09 13.68
N LYS A 341 -29.51 11.17 14.58
CA LYS A 341 -30.34 10.72 15.72
C LYS A 341 -30.12 11.56 16.98
N TYR A 342 -29.10 12.41 17.01
CA TYR A 342 -28.72 13.22 18.18
C TYR A 342 -28.59 14.73 17.88
N SER A 343 -28.82 15.15 16.64
CA SER A 343 -29.11 16.53 16.23
C SER A 343 -30.62 16.72 16.12
#